data_AF-A0A930UWE4-F1
#
_entry.id   AF-A0A930UWE4-F1
#
_cell.length_a   1.000
_cell.length_b   1.000
_cell.length_c   1.000
_cell.angle_alpha   90.00
_cell.angle_beta   90.00
_cell.angle_gamma   90.00
#
_symmetry.space_group_name_H-M   'P 1'
#
loop_
_entity.id
_entity.type
_entity.pdbx_description
1 polymer ?
#
loop_
_entity_poly.entity_id
_entity_poly.type
_entity_poly.pdbx_seq_one_letter_code
_entity_poly.pdbx_strand_id
1 'polypeptide(L)'
;MNKTLTRAVAVSAVCAAGLAGTLASGPTASADGADAKGAASELTDFGMKAVAFGTKVNIGGVELKTVKDAKLIQACTRTAGKQRTSYGLGSTSLPIPNDLINVSASKSDTQTYTDGAITGVRGINTIAHVKLNLTPDGLPQIVSLPTISLDGLTTTADSFYDKSTDTYGADPSFTFGGLTIDLPDDTTSDEVGSTLQTLFDIIGVQPSDITEPVTATVNQLLEALTDVGVIQIPGLGTIALGKTFTKHPKGSNFASSGANALQIVVDTTPDEPNDETLLKLGYASSRISKPVRSGVFRSTVMGLDFNAGVLSDDVSLLHMGGIGTESIPCEGTGGDVVTKKLGTRSIPLGVTSEGADLGVAKLTGLTYSYMGKQLKNGRAKSMVKSRLGALEIPALGLKITGATSKLDLVKPGKNVKRQRVRGTNTPIFRVADITHNGESIIPAGGLKIGETISFVDDLTGQENFITFGQVRRRTYYGADLSAIKVDIPGVANLKVGWAESAIYPR
;
A
#
# COMPACT_ATOMS: atom_id res chain seq x y z
N MET A 1 10.24 7.73 69.09
CA MET A 1 10.01 8.76 68.04
C MET A 1 11.32 9.02 67.33
N ASN A 2 11.23 9.22 66.01
CA ASN A 2 12.22 9.75 65.07
C ASN A 2 13.20 8.79 64.37
N LYS A 3 12.61 8.09 63.39
CA LYS A 3 13.03 7.90 61.98
C LYS A 3 14.44 8.39 61.59
N THR A 4 15.28 7.46 61.15
CA THR A 4 16.39 7.73 60.21
C THR A 4 16.03 7.15 58.85
N LEU A 5 16.00 8.02 57.84
CA LEU A 5 15.78 7.71 56.44
C LEU A 5 16.91 6.84 55.89
N THR A 6 16.59 5.63 55.44
CA THR A 6 17.40 4.88 54.48
C THR A 6 17.04 5.38 53.08
N ARG A 7 17.99 6.10 52.45
CA ARG A 7 17.96 6.40 51.01
C ARG A 7 18.07 5.07 50.25
N ALA A 8 16.98 4.65 49.62
CA ALA A 8 17.03 3.66 48.55
C ALA A 8 17.57 4.37 47.30
N VAL A 9 18.76 3.98 46.87
CA VAL A 9 19.29 4.32 45.56
C VAL A 9 18.62 3.36 44.57
N ALA A 10 17.61 3.85 43.85
CA ALA A 10 17.11 3.18 42.67
C ALA A 10 18.18 3.30 41.59
N VAL A 11 18.91 2.21 41.35
CA VAL A 11 19.80 2.07 40.19
C VAL A 11 18.92 1.68 39.02
N SER A 12 18.42 2.67 38.28
CA SER A 12 17.80 2.46 36.97
C SER A 12 18.93 2.14 35.97
N ALA A 13 19.18 0.87 35.73
CA ALA A 13 20.11 0.41 34.70
C ALA A 13 19.42 0.48 33.33
N VAL A 14 19.41 1.66 32.70
CA VAL A 14 19.01 1.81 31.29
C VAL A 14 20.23 1.46 30.43
N CYS A 15 20.37 0.20 30.03
CA CYS A 15 21.38 -0.22 29.06
C CYS A 15 20.86 0.02 27.63
N ALA A 16 20.84 1.29 27.20
CA ALA A 16 20.55 1.65 25.82
C ALA A 16 21.80 1.46 24.94
N ALA A 17 21.93 0.31 24.28
CA ALA A 17 22.88 0.11 23.20
C ALA A 17 22.22 0.55 21.88
N GLY A 18 22.33 1.84 21.53
CA GLY A 18 21.79 2.39 20.30
C GLY A 18 22.77 2.26 19.14
N LEU A 19 22.42 1.51 18.10
CA LEU A 19 23.17 1.45 16.84
C LEU A 19 22.44 2.23 15.74
N ALA A 20 23.09 3.22 15.13
CA ALA A 20 22.60 3.87 13.91
C ALA A 20 23.16 3.14 12.68
N GLY A 21 22.31 2.81 11.69
CA GLY A 21 22.71 2.03 10.52
C GLY A 21 22.29 2.66 9.19
N THR A 22 23.14 2.53 8.18
CA THR A 22 22.86 2.89 6.78
C THR A 22 23.12 1.68 5.89
N LEU A 23 22.09 1.23 5.16
CA LEU A 23 22.20 0.14 4.18
C LEU A 23 22.15 0.76 2.79
N ALA A 24 23.27 1.32 2.34
CA ALA A 24 23.41 1.93 1.02
C ALA A 24 24.26 1.04 0.11
N SER A 25 23.70 0.60 -1.03
CA SER A 25 24.47 0.03 -2.12
C SER A 25 24.85 1.14 -3.11
N GLY A 26 25.92 1.88 -2.82
CA GLY A 26 26.49 2.90 -3.72
C GLY A 26 26.79 4.25 -3.03
N PRO A 27 27.70 5.07 -3.59
CA PRO A 27 28.25 6.24 -2.91
C PRO A 27 27.18 7.28 -2.62
N THR A 28 27.05 7.61 -1.34
CA THR A 28 26.16 8.62 -0.78
C THR A 28 26.62 10.02 -1.17
N ALA A 29 25.89 10.68 -2.07
CA ALA A 29 25.85 12.13 -2.11
C ALA A 29 24.76 12.60 -1.13
N SER A 30 25.15 12.86 0.12
CA SER A 30 24.30 13.55 1.08
C SER A 30 24.13 15.01 0.63
N ALA A 31 22.90 15.42 0.35
CA ALA A 31 22.56 16.83 0.18
C ALA A 31 21.82 17.28 1.44
N ASP A 32 22.57 17.97 2.31
CA ASP A 32 22.07 18.64 3.50
C ASP A 32 20.87 19.54 3.19
N GLY A 33 19.94 19.57 4.14
CA GLY A 33 18.74 20.38 4.10
C GLY A 33 19.07 21.86 4.00
N ALA A 34 18.82 22.43 2.83
CA ALA A 34 18.46 23.82 2.69
C ALA A 34 16.97 23.88 2.36
N ASP A 35 16.21 24.70 3.08
CA ASP A 35 14.86 25.10 2.73
C ASP A 35 14.85 25.62 1.29
N ALA A 36 14.58 24.72 0.35
CA ALA A 36 14.55 25.04 -1.05
C ALA A 36 13.36 25.98 -1.28
N LYS A 37 13.65 27.26 -1.53
CA LYS A 37 12.73 28.15 -2.26
C LYS A 37 12.09 27.33 -3.38
N GLY A 38 10.78 27.10 -3.30
CA GLY A 38 10.07 26.21 -4.20
C GLY A 38 10.48 26.50 -5.65
N ALA A 39 11.22 25.56 -6.25
CA ALA A 39 11.74 25.73 -7.60
C ALA A 39 10.58 26.08 -8.54
N ALA A 40 10.77 27.08 -9.40
CA ALA A 40 9.75 27.47 -10.36
C ALA A 40 9.31 26.24 -11.17
N SER A 41 7.99 26.00 -11.23
CA SER A 41 7.46 24.82 -11.92
C SER A 41 7.83 24.85 -13.40
N GLU A 42 8.55 23.82 -13.86
CA GLU A 42 9.00 23.69 -15.25
C GLU A 42 8.30 22.53 -15.95
N LEU A 43 7.89 22.73 -17.20
CA LEU A 43 7.31 21.67 -18.00
C LEU A 43 8.39 20.84 -18.71
N THR A 44 8.40 19.53 -18.47
CA THR A 44 9.36 18.61 -19.05
C THR A 44 8.73 17.64 -20.06
N ASP A 45 9.55 16.86 -20.76
CA ASP A 45 9.11 15.77 -21.65
C ASP A 45 8.99 14.41 -20.97
N PHE A 46 9.19 14.37 -19.64
CA PHE A 46 9.13 13.15 -18.84
C PHE A 46 7.77 12.91 -18.22
N GLY A 47 7.42 11.63 -18.05
CA GLY A 47 6.36 11.21 -17.15
C GLY A 47 6.97 10.84 -15.80
N MET A 48 6.64 11.62 -14.76
CA MET A 48 7.13 11.46 -13.39
C MET A 48 6.00 11.06 -12.45
N LYS A 49 6.23 10.05 -11.61
CA LYS A 49 5.31 9.57 -10.57
C LYS A 49 6.10 9.18 -9.32
N ALA A 50 5.54 9.50 -8.15
CA ALA A 50 6.03 8.98 -6.88
C ALA A 50 4.86 8.62 -5.97
N VAL A 51 5.12 7.67 -5.07
CA VAL A 51 4.20 7.26 -4.00
C VAL A 51 5.02 7.04 -2.75
N ALA A 52 4.57 7.60 -1.64
CA ALA A 52 5.11 7.35 -0.32
C ALA A 52 3.96 7.14 0.69
N PHE A 53 4.16 6.29 1.68
CA PHE A 53 3.22 6.08 2.79
C PHE A 53 3.94 5.52 4.01
N GLY A 54 3.41 5.79 5.20
CA GLY A 54 3.94 5.26 6.45
C GLY A 54 3.61 3.77 6.55
N THR A 55 2.33 3.44 6.58
CA THR A 55 1.82 2.11 6.94
C THR A 55 0.96 1.58 5.82
N LYS A 56 1.06 0.28 5.53
CA LYS A 56 0.12 -0.44 4.67
C LYS A 56 -0.07 -1.85 5.20
N VAL A 57 -1.30 -2.20 5.54
CA VAL A 57 -1.70 -3.56 5.89
C VAL A 57 -2.43 -4.18 4.70
N ASN A 58 -2.08 -5.42 4.33
CA ASN A 58 -2.91 -6.25 3.47
C ASN A 58 -3.30 -7.52 4.22
N ILE A 59 -4.56 -7.92 4.13
CA ILE A 59 -5.08 -9.18 4.68
C ILE A 59 -5.63 -9.98 3.50
N GLY A 60 -5.18 -11.21 3.28
CA GLY A 60 -5.63 -12.04 2.16
C GLY A 60 -5.44 -11.36 0.78
N GLY A 61 -4.41 -10.51 0.66
CA GLY A 61 -4.13 -9.72 -0.55
C GLY A 61 -5.04 -8.50 -0.78
N VAL A 62 -5.82 -8.09 0.22
CA VAL A 62 -6.69 -6.89 0.21
C VAL A 62 -6.07 -5.81 1.08
N GLU A 63 -5.88 -4.61 0.55
CA GLU A 63 -5.32 -3.47 1.30
C GLU A 63 -6.39 -2.88 2.23
N LEU A 64 -6.06 -2.77 3.52
CA LEU A 64 -6.80 -1.95 4.47
C LEU A 64 -6.40 -0.48 4.25
N LYS A 65 -7.26 0.28 3.57
CA LYS A 65 -7.00 1.69 3.25
C LYS A 65 -7.19 2.61 4.45
N THR A 66 -8.02 2.23 5.43
CA THR A 66 -8.25 3.03 6.66
C THR A 66 -6.98 3.18 7.49
N VAL A 67 -6.16 2.13 7.58
CA VAL A 67 -4.92 2.13 8.39
C VAL A 67 -3.72 2.68 7.64
N LYS A 68 -3.93 3.13 6.39
CA LYS A 68 -2.86 3.65 5.55
C LYS A 68 -2.61 5.11 5.85
N ASP A 69 -1.56 5.37 6.62
CA ASP A 69 -1.20 6.72 7.08
C ASP A 69 -0.15 7.41 6.19
N ALA A 70 -0.07 8.74 6.35
CA ALA A 70 0.79 9.64 5.58
C ALA A 70 0.80 9.37 4.06
N LYS A 71 -0.30 8.85 3.49
CA LYS A 71 -0.32 8.44 2.09
C LYS A 71 -0.19 9.65 1.18
N LEU A 72 0.88 9.67 0.40
CA LEU A 72 1.13 10.70 -0.58
C LEU A 72 1.36 10.11 -1.97
N ILE A 73 0.60 10.62 -2.94
CA ILE A 73 0.72 10.22 -4.34
C ILE A 73 1.03 11.46 -5.17
N GLN A 74 2.23 11.50 -5.74
CA GLN A 74 2.54 12.36 -6.87
C GLN A 74 2.01 11.68 -8.13
N ALA A 75 0.76 11.98 -8.48
CA ALA A 75 0.13 11.45 -9.67
C ALA A 75 0.95 11.81 -10.92
N CYS A 76 0.94 10.93 -11.93
CA CYS A 76 1.74 11.11 -13.15
C CYS A 76 1.67 12.55 -13.65
N THR A 77 2.83 13.19 -13.78
CA THR A 77 2.95 14.58 -14.18
C THR A 77 4.16 14.78 -15.08
N ARG A 78 4.18 15.91 -15.78
CA ARG A 78 5.30 16.37 -16.58
C ARG A 78 6.03 17.55 -15.96
N THR A 79 5.47 18.08 -14.88
CA THR A 79 5.95 19.30 -14.25
C THR A 79 7.01 18.94 -13.22
N ALA A 80 8.23 19.44 -13.42
CA ALA A 80 9.26 19.52 -12.39
C ALA A 80 8.97 20.71 -11.45
N GLY A 81 9.47 20.67 -10.22
CA GLY A 81 9.21 21.69 -9.20
C GLY A 81 7.90 21.48 -8.40
N LYS A 82 7.29 20.29 -8.45
CA LYS A 82 6.14 19.97 -7.60
C LYS A 82 6.60 19.30 -6.33
N GLN A 83 6.27 19.89 -5.19
CA GLN A 83 6.51 19.32 -3.88
C GLN A 83 5.18 19.16 -3.14
N ARG A 84 5.05 18.04 -2.42
CA ARG A 84 3.91 17.77 -1.56
C ARG A 84 4.42 17.06 -0.31
N THR A 85 3.68 17.26 0.77
CA THR A 85 3.94 16.64 2.07
C THR A 85 2.62 16.13 2.65
N SER A 86 2.66 15.01 3.35
CA SER A 86 1.54 14.45 4.10
C SER A 86 2.05 13.93 5.44
N TYR A 87 1.24 14.08 6.47
CA TYR A 87 1.54 13.62 7.83
C TYR A 87 0.53 12.54 8.22
N GLY A 88 0.99 11.54 8.95
CA GLY A 88 0.21 10.51 9.61
C GLY A 88 0.41 10.63 11.12
N LEU A 89 -0.66 10.43 11.88
CA LEU A 89 -0.63 10.53 13.36
C LEU A 89 -0.08 9.24 14.02
N GLY A 90 0.25 8.22 13.23
CA GLY A 90 0.59 6.89 13.72
C GLY A 90 -0.65 6.04 14.01
N SER A 91 -0.42 4.78 14.35
CA SER A 91 -1.45 3.83 14.76
C SER A 91 -1.00 3.15 16.05
N THR A 92 -1.77 3.34 17.12
CA THR A 92 -1.58 2.65 18.42
C THR A 92 -2.19 1.25 18.43
N SER A 93 -3.04 0.93 17.46
CA SER A 93 -3.50 -0.43 17.20
C SER A 93 -3.62 -0.63 15.70
N LEU A 94 -2.95 -1.67 15.20
CA LEU A 94 -3.19 -2.20 13.87
C LEU A 94 -4.19 -3.34 14.02
N PRO A 95 -5.12 -3.55 13.07
CA PRO A 95 -6.04 -4.69 13.06
C PRO A 95 -5.30 -5.97 12.63
N ILE A 96 -4.18 -6.23 13.29
CA ILE A 96 -3.43 -7.45 13.27
C ILE A 96 -3.79 -8.10 14.61
N PRO A 97 -4.14 -9.39 14.66
CA PRO A 97 -4.34 -10.07 15.93
C PRO A 97 -3.07 -9.87 16.78
N ASN A 98 -3.25 -9.33 17.98
CA ASN A 98 -2.26 -8.97 18.99
C ASN A 98 -1.66 -7.55 18.79
N ASP A 99 -1.73 -6.69 19.82
CA ASP A 99 -1.20 -5.31 19.90
C ASP A 99 0.35 -5.24 19.86
N LEU A 100 0.96 -6.06 18.99
CA LEU A 100 2.38 -6.34 18.91
C LEU A 100 3.15 -5.22 18.19
N ILE A 101 2.49 -4.37 17.42
CA ILE A 101 3.17 -3.38 16.57
C ILE A 101 2.58 -1.99 16.82
N ASN A 102 3.39 -1.11 17.38
CA ASN A 102 3.05 0.30 17.57
C ASN A 102 3.86 1.16 16.61
N VAL A 103 3.15 1.98 15.82
CA VAL A 103 3.77 2.87 14.82
C VAL A 103 3.48 4.30 15.22
N SER A 104 4.54 5.10 15.42
CA SER A 104 4.39 6.52 15.72
C SER A 104 3.92 7.33 14.51
N ALA A 105 3.80 8.64 14.69
CA ALA A 105 3.61 9.57 13.58
C ALA A 105 4.62 9.35 12.44
N SER A 106 4.12 9.53 11.22
CA SER A 106 4.89 9.37 9.99
C SER A 106 4.74 10.59 9.09
N LYS A 107 5.73 10.83 8.23
CA LYS A 107 5.76 11.92 7.27
C LYS A 107 6.14 11.37 5.91
N SER A 108 5.37 11.73 4.89
CA SER A 108 5.70 11.43 3.49
C SER A 108 5.92 12.71 2.71
N ASP A 109 6.99 12.74 1.94
CA ASP A 109 7.33 13.82 1.02
C ASP A 109 7.43 13.26 -0.42
N THR A 110 6.95 14.02 -1.39
CA THR A 110 7.20 13.73 -2.81
C THR A 110 7.62 15.00 -3.52
N GLN A 111 8.63 14.88 -4.37
CA GLN A 111 9.17 16.00 -5.13
C GLN A 111 9.44 15.60 -6.58
N THR A 112 9.06 16.44 -7.53
CA THR A 112 9.63 16.44 -8.88
C THR A 112 10.60 17.58 -9.01
N TYR A 113 11.72 17.39 -9.70
CA TYR A 113 12.79 18.39 -9.73
C TYR A 113 13.53 18.39 -11.07
N THR A 114 14.14 19.54 -11.36
CA THR A 114 15.22 19.70 -12.33
C THR A 114 16.37 20.35 -11.56
N ASP A 115 17.54 19.72 -11.58
CA ASP A 115 18.77 20.27 -10.98
C ASP A 115 19.92 20.10 -11.97
N GLY A 116 20.38 21.21 -12.54
CA GLY A 116 21.36 21.21 -13.64
C GLY A 116 20.94 20.31 -14.81
N ALA A 117 21.70 19.24 -15.04
CA ALA A 117 21.44 18.26 -16.10
C ALA A 117 20.44 17.16 -15.70
N ILE A 118 20.08 17.07 -14.41
CA ILE A 118 19.27 16.00 -13.86
C ILE A 118 17.80 16.43 -13.80
N THR A 119 16.90 15.60 -14.32
CA THR A 119 15.46 15.72 -14.10
C THR A 119 14.98 14.47 -13.40
N GLY A 120 14.27 14.61 -12.29
CA GLY A 120 13.94 13.47 -11.45
C GLY A 120 12.67 13.61 -10.65
N VAL A 121 12.36 12.52 -9.95
CA VAL A 121 11.24 12.44 -9.02
C VAL A 121 11.65 11.57 -7.84
N ARG A 122 11.38 12.12 -6.64
CA ARG A 122 11.73 11.51 -5.37
C ARG A 122 10.49 11.29 -4.53
N GLY A 123 10.40 10.14 -3.89
CA GLY A 123 9.51 9.88 -2.77
C GLY A 123 10.32 9.61 -1.52
N ILE A 124 9.87 10.14 -0.39
CA ILE A 124 10.49 9.93 0.92
C ILE A 124 9.38 9.59 1.91
N ASN A 125 9.62 8.63 2.78
CA ASN A 125 8.82 8.46 3.99
C ASN A 125 9.73 8.34 5.20
N THR A 126 9.33 9.00 6.29
CA THR A 126 9.96 8.90 7.61
C THR A 126 8.93 8.47 8.63
N ILE A 127 9.24 7.45 9.42
CA ILE A 127 8.51 7.05 10.63
C ILE A 127 9.40 7.36 11.82
N ALA A 128 8.89 8.09 12.81
CA ALA A 128 9.71 8.53 13.92
C ALA A 128 10.15 7.34 14.80
N HIS A 129 9.25 6.44 15.14
CA HIS A 129 9.47 5.29 16.00
C HIS A 129 8.55 4.12 15.63
N VAL A 130 9.07 2.90 15.66
CA VAL A 130 8.30 1.65 15.57
C VAL A 130 8.68 0.78 16.75
N LYS A 131 7.67 0.30 17.50
CA LYS A 131 7.88 -0.65 18.60
C LYS A 131 7.25 -1.99 18.26
N LEU A 132 8.01 -3.05 18.44
CA LEU A 132 7.60 -4.44 18.30
C LEU A 132 7.55 -5.05 19.70
N ASN A 133 6.34 -5.19 20.23
CA ASN A 133 6.09 -5.94 21.44
C ASN A 133 6.05 -7.41 21.04
N LEU A 134 6.93 -8.23 21.59
CA LEU A 134 6.96 -9.66 21.31
C LEU A 134 6.22 -10.36 22.44
N THR A 135 4.89 -10.41 22.38
CA THR A 135 4.08 -11.20 23.32
C THR A 135 3.43 -12.34 22.54
N PRO A 136 4.06 -13.54 22.45
CA PRO A 136 3.46 -14.68 21.78
C PRO A 136 2.14 -15.11 22.43
N ASP A 137 1.19 -15.53 21.62
CA ASP A 137 0.00 -16.22 22.11
C ASP A 137 0.42 -17.53 22.82
N GLY A 138 -0.12 -17.76 24.02
CA GLY A 138 0.06 -19.01 24.77
C GLY A 138 1.20 -19.02 25.80
N LEU A 139 1.98 -17.95 25.94
CA LEU A 139 2.82 -17.77 27.13
C LEU A 139 1.97 -17.21 28.29
N PRO A 140 2.17 -17.69 29.53
CA PRO A 140 1.47 -17.14 30.69
C PRO A 140 1.73 -15.64 30.79
N GLN A 141 0.70 -14.84 31.14
CA GLN A 141 0.75 -13.36 31.31
C GLN A 141 1.77 -12.86 32.35
N ILE A 142 2.64 -13.73 32.86
CA ILE A 142 3.57 -13.52 33.96
C ILE A 142 4.98 -13.21 33.43
N VAL A 143 5.28 -13.48 32.15
CA VAL A 143 6.60 -13.18 31.57
C VAL A 143 6.53 -11.87 30.79
N SER A 144 7.13 -10.82 31.34
CA SER A 144 7.38 -9.58 30.59
C SER A 144 8.48 -9.85 29.56
N LEU A 145 8.22 -9.58 28.28
CA LEU A 145 9.17 -9.82 27.19
C LEU A 145 9.78 -8.49 26.70
N PRO A 146 11.04 -8.50 26.23
CA PRO A 146 11.67 -7.31 25.67
C PRO A 146 10.90 -6.74 24.49
N THR A 147 10.92 -5.41 24.38
CA THR A 147 10.38 -4.68 23.23
C THR A 147 11.53 -4.28 22.30
N ILE A 148 11.36 -4.49 21.00
CA ILE A 148 12.32 -3.98 20.00
C ILE A 148 11.81 -2.63 19.52
N SER A 149 12.61 -1.59 19.68
CA SER A 149 12.31 -0.22 19.27
C SER A 149 13.23 0.20 18.12
N LEU A 150 12.64 0.74 17.05
CA LEU A 150 13.32 1.23 15.86
C LEU A 150 13.03 2.72 15.68
N ASP A 151 14.06 3.54 15.68
CA ASP A 151 13.95 5.00 15.60
C ASP A 151 14.32 5.51 14.21
N GLY A 152 13.63 6.56 13.77
CA GLY A 152 14.00 7.36 12.60
C GLY A 152 14.01 6.61 11.27
N LEU A 153 13.13 5.62 11.08
CA LEU A 153 13.06 4.85 9.84
C LEU A 153 12.77 5.77 8.66
N THR A 154 13.74 5.94 7.77
CA THR A 154 13.61 6.79 6.59
C THR A 154 13.90 5.99 5.32
N THR A 155 12.94 6.02 4.39
CA THR A 155 13.10 5.46 3.04
C THR A 155 13.08 6.55 2.00
N THR A 156 14.00 6.44 1.05
CA THR A 156 14.05 7.31 -0.12
C THR A 156 14.00 6.47 -1.38
N ALA A 157 13.23 6.94 -2.36
CA ALA A 157 13.20 6.37 -3.70
C ALA A 157 13.37 7.49 -4.71
N ASP A 158 14.56 7.63 -5.27
CA ASP A 158 14.84 8.60 -6.34
C ASP A 158 14.94 7.92 -7.70
N SER A 159 14.28 8.49 -8.70
CA SER A 159 14.35 8.05 -10.10
C SER A 159 14.57 9.27 -10.96
N PHE A 160 15.64 9.25 -11.75
CA PHE A 160 16.08 10.42 -12.49
C PHE A 160 16.57 10.07 -13.89
N TYR A 161 16.68 11.11 -14.70
CA TYR A 161 17.39 11.09 -15.96
C TYR A 161 18.46 12.16 -15.93
N ASP A 162 19.67 11.78 -16.33
CA ASP A 162 20.80 12.67 -16.46
C ASP A 162 21.02 13.00 -17.94
N LYS A 163 20.85 14.28 -18.28
CA LYS A 163 21.03 14.79 -19.64
C LYS A 163 22.50 14.82 -20.08
N SER A 164 23.45 14.89 -19.14
CA SER A 164 24.87 14.95 -19.47
C SER A 164 25.38 13.62 -20.00
N THR A 165 24.84 12.51 -19.48
CA THR A 165 25.17 11.15 -19.91
C THR A 165 24.09 10.53 -20.83
N ASP A 166 22.95 11.20 -20.98
CA ASP A 166 21.75 10.67 -21.67
C ASP A 166 21.27 9.33 -21.08
N THR A 167 21.34 9.19 -19.74
CA THR A 167 21.01 7.94 -19.04
C THR A 167 19.90 8.09 -18.01
N TYR A 168 19.27 6.97 -17.68
CA TYR A 168 18.33 6.86 -16.56
C TYR A 168 19.04 6.26 -15.34
N GLY A 169 18.79 6.86 -14.18
CA GLY A 169 19.31 6.41 -12.90
C GLY A 169 18.22 6.20 -11.86
N ALA A 170 18.53 5.37 -10.87
CA ALA A 170 17.66 5.01 -9.76
C ALA A 170 18.51 4.89 -8.50
N ASP A 171 18.11 5.58 -7.43
CA ASP A 171 18.83 5.63 -6.16
C ASP A 171 17.84 5.43 -4.99
N PRO A 172 17.50 4.18 -4.65
CA PRO A 172 16.73 3.86 -3.47
C PRO A 172 17.64 3.70 -2.25
N SER A 173 17.22 4.22 -1.10
CA SER A 173 17.94 4.04 0.16
C SER A 173 17.01 3.85 1.34
N PHE A 174 17.57 3.27 2.39
CA PHE A 174 16.93 3.10 3.69
C PHE A 174 17.94 3.42 4.79
N THR A 175 17.49 4.14 5.80
CA THR A 175 18.28 4.53 6.97
C THR A 175 17.40 4.50 8.22
N PHE A 176 18.02 4.36 9.39
CA PHE A 176 17.34 4.43 10.68
C PHE A 176 18.26 5.11 11.71
N GLY A 177 17.65 5.82 12.65
CA GLY A 177 18.35 6.56 13.70
C GLY A 177 18.86 5.68 14.84
N GLY A 178 18.20 4.54 15.09
CA GLY A 178 18.59 3.63 16.17
C GLY A 178 17.79 2.33 16.17
N LEU A 179 18.40 1.25 16.64
CA LEU A 179 17.70 0.06 17.15
C LEU A 179 18.01 -0.06 18.64
N THR A 180 16.98 -0.17 19.48
CA THR A 180 17.11 -0.45 20.91
C THR A 180 16.27 -1.65 21.30
N ILE A 181 16.72 -2.36 22.33
CA ILE A 181 15.96 -3.42 22.98
C ILE A 181 15.62 -2.90 24.37
N ASP A 182 14.35 -2.65 24.60
CA ASP A 182 13.84 -2.19 25.89
C ASP A 182 13.51 -3.43 26.73
N LEU A 183 14.30 -3.68 27.77
CA LEU A 183 14.04 -4.76 28.71
C LEU A 183 12.88 -4.37 29.64
N PRO A 184 12.08 -5.35 30.11
CA PRO A 184 11.06 -5.09 31.11
C PRO A 184 11.60 -4.42 32.38
N ASP A 185 10.80 -3.54 32.98
CA ASP A 185 11.15 -2.76 34.17
C ASP A 185 11.50 -3.64 35.40
N ASP A 186 11.04 -4.89 35.43
CA ASP A 186 11.30 -5.88 36.47
C ASP A 186 12.56 -6.73 36.24
N THR A 187 13.26 -6.55 35.12
CA THR A 187 14.48 -7.30 34.80
C THR A 187 15.64 -6.90 35.72
N THR A 188 16.13 -7.84 36.53
CA THR A 188 17.33 -7.61 37.35
C THR A 188 18.63 -7.82 36.55
N SER A 189 19.77 -7.33 37.06
CA SER A 189 21.08 -7.45 36.38
C SER A 189 21.47 -8.88 36.04
N ASP A 190 21.04 -9.83 36.87
CA ASP A 190 21.39 -11.24 36.74
C ASP A 190 20.47 -11.97 35.73
N GLU A 191 19.33 -11.36 35.40
CA GLU A 191 18.30 -11.90 34.49
C GLU A 191 18.44 -11.37 33.06
N VAL A 192 19.22 -10.31 32.84
CA VAL A 192 19.44 -9.71 31.51
C VAL A 192 19.87 -10.75 30.48
N GLY A 193 20.83 -11.62 30.83
CA GLY A 193 21.33 -12.65 29.93
C GLY A 193 20.25 -13.67 29.53
N SER A 194 19.47 -14.16 30.50
CA SER A 194 18.37 -15.11 30.25
C SER A 194 17.21 -14.49 29.46
N THR A 195 16.90 -13.22 29.73
CA THR A 195 15.83 -12.50 29.01
C THR A 195 16.23 -12.23 27.56
N LEU A 196 17.49 -11.90 27.29
CA LEU A 196 18.03 -11.76 25.94
C LEU A 196 18.14 -13.12 25.22
N GLN A 197 18.55 -14.20 25.90
CA GLN A 197 18.54 -15.54 25.31
C GLN A 197 17.12 -15.97 24.90
N THR A 198 16.13 -15.70 25.74
CA THR A 198 14.72 -15.97 25.43
C THR A 198 14.27 -15.20 24.19
N LEU A 199 14.68 -13.93 24.07
CA LEU A 199 14.45 -13.14 22.86
C LEU A 199 15.07 -13.81 21.63
N PHE A 200 16.34 -14.26 21.71
CA PHE A 200 17.04 -14.94 20.61
C PHE A 200 16.39 -16.25 20.18
N ASP A 201 15.96 -17.04 21.16
CA ASP A 201 15.24 -18.28 20.91
C ASP A 201 13.91 -18.00 20.19
N ILE A 202 13.20 -16.93 20.57
CA ILE A 202 11.97 -16.48 19.89
C ILE A 202 12.26 -16.02 18.46
N ILE A 203 13.34 -15.29 18.21
CA ILE A 203 13.68 -14.81 16.86
C ILE A 203 14.47 -15.84 16.04
N GLY A 204 14.67 -17.06 16.55
CA GLY A 204 15.35 -18.15 15.85
C GLY A 204 16.84 -17.93 15.59
N VAL A 205 17.50 -17.05 16.35
CA VAL A 205 18.95 -16.82 16.28
C VAL A 205 19.62 -17.69 17.33
N GLN A 206 20.63 -18.46 16.95
CA GLN A 206 21.45 -19.24 17.88
C GLN A 206 22.77 -18.48 18.09
N PRO A 207 22.87 -17.61 19.11
CA PRO A 207 24.11 -16.91 19.39
C PRO A 207 25.17 -17.92 19.83
N SER A 208 26.39 -17.79 19.31
CA SER A 208 27.47 -18.75 19.61
C SER A 208 27.97 -18.62 21.04
N ASP A 209 27.84 -17.45 21.69
CA ASP A 209 28.24 -17.19 23.07
C ASP A 209 27.59 -15.87 23.59
N ILE A 210 26.51 -15.91 24.41
CA ILE A 210 25.97 -14.71 25.09
C ILE A 210 26.77 -14.39 26.38
N THR A 211 28.09 -14.46 26.31
CA THR A 211 28.98 -14.05 27.41
C THR A 211 29.58 -12.66 27.21
N GLU A 212 29.29 -12.01 26.08
CA GLU A 212 29.83 -10.69 25.68
C GLU A 212 28.80 -9.55 25.86
N PRO A 213 29.24 -8.29 26.02
CA PRO A 213 28.38 -7.17 26.38
C PRO A 213 27.24 -6.95 25.37
N VAL A 214 26.08 -6.48 25.85
CA VAL A 214 24.81 -6.20 25.14
C VAL A 214 24.98 -5.52 23.76
N THR A 215 26.06 -4.79 23.55
CA THR A 215 26.40 -4.16 22.26
C THR A 215 26.73 -5.18 21.15
N ALA A 216 27.44 -6.27 21.46
CA ALA A 216 27.72 -7.36 20.52
C ALA A 216 26.42 -8.10 20.13
N THR A 217 25.51 -8.21 21.10
CA THR A 217 24.18 -8.82 21.00
C THR A 217 23.25 -8.06 20.03
N VAL A 218 23.26 -6.72 20.09
CA VAL A 218 22.53 -5.86 19.15
C VAL A 218 23.14 -5.93 17.73
N ASN A 219 24.46 -6.03 17.61
CA ASN A 219 25.12 -6.18 16.31
C ASN A 219 24.76 -7.50 15.63
N GLN A 220 24.69 -8.61 16.38
CA GLN A 220 24.28 -9.91 15.85
C GLN A 220 22.80 -9.92 15.44
N LEU A 221 21.92 -9.24 16.18
CA LEU A 221 20.52 -9.04 15.77
C LEU A 221 20.43 -8.21 14.50
N LEU A 222 21.23 -7.14 14.40
CA LEU A 222 21.27 -6.31 13.20
C LEU A 222 21.79 -7.10 12.01
N GLU A 223 22.90 -7.83 12.15
CA GLU A 223 23.44 -8.72 11.11
C GLU A 223 22.41 -9.78 10.69
N ALA A 224 21.69 -10.41 11.63
CA ALA A 224 20.62 -11.35 11.29
C ALA A 224 19.45 -10.67 10.53
N LEU A 225 19.06 -9.46 10.92
CA LEU A 225 18.02 -8.66 10.26
C LEU A 225 18.45 -8.15 8.88
N THR A 226 19.75 -7.97 8.64
CA THR A 226 20.30 -7.42 7.39
C THR A 226 20.80 -8.47 6.40
N ASP A 227 21.44 -9.56 6.85
CA ASP A 227 22.05 -10.60 5.99
C ASP A 227 21.08 -11.72 5.60
N VAL A 228 20.18 -12.13 6.51
CA VAL A 228 19.26 -13.25 6.26
C VAL A 228 18.04 -12.79 5.46
N GLY A 229 17.78 -11.46 5.43
CA GLY A 229 16.70 -10.82 4.68
C GLY A 229 15.29 -11.12 5.19
N VAL A 230 15.12 -12.11 6.08
CA VAL A 230 13.88 -12.55 6.69
C VAL A 230 14.18 -13.25 8.04
N ILE A 231 13.62 -12.76 9.15
CA ILE A 231 13.59 -13.46 10.45
C ILE A 231 12.20 -14.05 10.67
N GLN A 232 12.10 -15.34 10.96
CA GLN A 232 10.83 -15.97 11.37
C GLN A 232 10.66 -15.85 12.90
N ILE A 233 9.56 -15.26 13.33
CA ILE A 233 9.16 -15.17 14.73
C ILE A 233 7.91 -16.05 14.91
N PRO A 234 7.95 -17.11 15.74
CA PRO A 234 6.77 -17.89 16.07
C PRO A 234 5.63 -17.00 16.58
N GLY A 235 4.44 -17.14 16.00
CA GLY A 235 3.25 -16.34 16.34
C GLY A 235 3.16 -14.95 15.67
N LEU A 236 4.26 -14.39 15.13
CA LEU A 236 4.26 -13.09 14.43
C LEU A 236 4.58 -13.22 12.92
N GLY A 237 5.23 -14.30 12.50
CA GLY A 237 5.62 -14.55 11.11
C GLY A 237 6.99 -13.97 10.74
N THR A 238 7.18 -13.60 9.47
CA THR A 238 8.48 -13.11 8.98
C THR A 238 8.66 -11.59 9.12
N ILE A 239 9.83 -11.13 9.55
CA ILE A 239 10.23 -9.71 9.55
C ILE A 239 11.41 -9.51 8.59
N ALA A 240 11.33 -8.50 7.73
CA ALA A 240 12.40 -8.08 6.83
C ALA A 240 12.64 -6.56 6.94
N LEU A 241 13.91 -6.15 7.08
CA LEU A 241 14.32 -4.75 7.20
C LEU A 241 14.97 -4.25 5.89
N GLY A 242 14.71 -2.99 5.53
CA GLY A 242 15.51 -2.25 4.55
C GLY A 242 15.50 -2.79 3.12
N LYS A 243 14.34 -3.18 2.58
CA LYS A 243 14.24 -3.72 1.22
C LYS A 243 14.23 -2.62 0.16
N THR A 244 15.20 -2.64 -0.74
CA THR A 244 15.23 -1.74 -1.91
C THR A 244 15.03 -2.49 -3.22
N PHE A 245 14.61 -1.78 -4.27
CA PHE A 245 14.61 -2.29 -5.63
C PHE A 245 14.89 -1.19 -6.63
N THR A 246 15.56 -1.56 -7.73
CA THR A 246 15.75 -0.70 -8.89
C THR A 246 15.27 -1.41 -10.15
N LYS A 247 14.73 -0.64 -11.09
CA LYS A 247 14.37 -1.09 -12.43
C LYS A 247 14.77 -0.02 -13.44
N HIS A 248 15.96 -0.18 -14.00
CA HIS A 248 16.50 0.67 -15.06
C HIS A 248 17.29 -0.19 -16.08
N PRO A 249 16.64 -1.10 -16.83
CA PRO A 249 17.37 -1.94 -17.79
C PRO A 249 18.21 -1.08 -18.75
N LYS A 250 19.43 -1.52 -19.07
CA LYS A 250 20.29 -0.82 -20.03
C LYS A 250 19.55 -0.64 -21.36
N GLY A 251 19.48 0.59 -21.87
CA GLY A 251 18.72 0.93 -23.09
C GLY A 251 17.21 1.08 -22.90
N SER A 252 16.71 1.06 -21.66
CA SER A 252 15.31 1.36 -21.37
C SER A 252 15.04 2.87 -21.36
N ASN A 253 13.78 3.23 -21.63
CA ASN A 253 13.33 4.62 -21.62
C ASN A 253 12.71 5.03 -20.28
N PHE A 254 13.09 4.36 -19.19
CA PHE A 254 12.57 4.63 -17.85
C PHE A 254 13.54 4.22 -16.76
N ALA A 255 13.39 4.84 -15.59
CA ALA A 255 13.91 4.35 -14.32
C ALA A 255 12.79 4.25 -13.31
N SER A 256 12.88 3.27 -12.42
CA SER A 256 12.05 3.17 -11.23
C SER A 256 12.89 2.69 -10.06
N SER A 257 12.60 3.25 -8.90
CA SER A 257 13.20 2.86 -7.63
C SER A 257 12.11 2.68 -6.59
N GLY A 258 12.41 1.90 -5.57
CA GLY A 258 11.62 1.87 -4.36
C GLY A 258 12.39 1.30 -3.18
N ALA A 259 11.90 1.66 -2.01
CA ALA A 259 12.46 1.28 -0.72
C ALA A 259 11.30 1.02 0.26
N ASN A 260 11.52 0.07 1.16
CA ASN A 260 10.61 -0.28 2.24
C ASN A 260 11.41 -0.46 3.53
N ALA A 261 11.05 0.25 4.59
CA ALA A 261 11.77 0.21 5.85
C ALA A 261 11.59 -1.12 6.56
N LEU A 262 10.33 -1.55 6.74
CA LEU A 262 10.00 -2.80 7.41
C LEU A 262 8.91 -3.54 6.64
N GLN A 263 9.06 -4.84 6.49
CA GLN A 263 8.02 -5.73 5.99
C GLN A 263 7.79 -6.82 7.02
N ILE A 264 6.55 -7.00 7.47
CA ILE A 264 6.16 -8.10 8.35
C ILE A 264 5.10 -8.93 7.60
N VAL A 265 5.34 -10.22 7.45
CA VAL A 265 4.35 -11.17 6.91
C VAL A 265 3.94 -12.08 8.05
N VAL A 266 2.72 -11.89 8.56
CA VAL A 266 2.13 -12.75 9.56
C VAL A 266 1.48 -13.93 8.83
N ASP A 267 1.99 -15.13 9.08
CA ASP A 267 1.39 -16.37 8.61
C ASP A 267 0.34 -16.81 9.64
N THR A 268 -0.93 -16.60 9.33
CA THR A 268 -2.02 -16.87 10.27
C THR A 268 -2.58 -18.29 10.17
N THR A 269 -2.22 -19.08 9.14
CA THR A 269 -2.69 -20.47 8.98
C THR A 269 -1.75 -21.33 8.11
N PRO A 270 -1.23 -22.47 8.62
CA PRO A 270 -0.35 -23.37 7.88
C PRO A 270 -0.94 -23.99 6.59
N ASP A 271 -2.26 -24.00 6.44
CA ASP A 271 -2.97 -24.84 5.45
C ASP A 271 -3.52 -24.08 4.23
N GLU A 272 -3.47 -22.75 4.18
CA GLU A 272 -3.93 -21.96 3.02
C GLU A 272 -2.93 -20.84 2.60
N PRO A 273 -2.14 -21.03 1.52
CA PRO A 273 -1.03 -20.14 1.15
C PRO A 273 -1.42 -18.77 0.57
N ASN A 274 -2.66 -18.31 0.74
CA ASN A 274 -3.12 -17.01 0.21
C ASN A 274 -3.71 -16.06 1.28
N ASP A 275 -3.71 -16.45 2.56
CA ASP A 275 -4.27 -15.68 3.67
C ASP A 275 -3.22 -14.91 4.50
N GLU A 276 -2.02 -14.73 3.95
CA GLU A 276 -0.96 -13.95 4.59
C GLU A 276 -1.41 -12.51 4.89
N THR A 277 -1.14 -12.06 6.12
CA THR A 277 -1.25 -10.64 6.50
C THR A 277 0.09 -9.96 6.31
N LEU A 278 0.14 -9.01 5.38
CA LEU A 278 1.34 -8.28 5.00
C LEU A 278 1.29 -6.84 5.50
N LEU A 279 2.09 -6.53 6.51
CA LEU A 279 2.38 -5.17 6.95
C LEU A 279 3.62 -4.62 6.24
N LYS A 280 3.52 -3.41 5.69
CA LYS A 280 4.64 -2.63 5.17
C LYS A 280 4.72 -1.31 5.88
N LEU A 281 5.87 -1.01 6.46
CA LEU A 281 6.18 0.26 7.10
C LEU A 281 7.28 0.99 6.33
N GLY A 282 7.12 2.30 6.23
CA GLY A 282 8.06 3.23 5.62
C GLY A 282 8.32 2.91 4.17
N TYR A 283 7.35 3.16 3.29
CA TYR A 283 7.48 2.85 1.87
C TYR A 283 7.63 4.10 1.02
N ALA A 284 8.57 4.06 0.08
CA ALA A 284 8.71 5.03 -0.99
C ALA A 284 8.91 4.33 -2.34
N SER A 285 8.35 4.91 -3.40
CA SER A 285 8.64 4.50 -4.78
C SER A 285 8.54 5.68 -5.73
N SER A 286 9.37 5.64 -6.77
CA SER A 286 9.36 6.65 -7.82
C SER A 286 9.58 6.02 -9.19
N ARG A 287 9.17 6.75 -10.23
CA ARG A 287 9.34 6.38 -11.63
C ARG A 287 9.43 7.62 -12.50
N ILE A 288 10.42 7.63 -13.38
CA ILE A 288 10.56 8.58 -14.48
C ILE A 288 10.61 7.83 -15.83
N SER A 289 10.07 8.43 -16.89
CA SER A 289 10.00 7.83 -18.23
C SER A 289 10.00 8.87 -19.36
N LYS A 290 10.49 8.53 -20.56
CA LYS A 290 10.37 9.38 -21.77
C LYS A 290 9.87 8.65 -23.02
N PRO A 291 9.43 9.41 -24.05
CA PRO A 291 8.91 10.78 -23.95
C PRO A 291 7.37 10.77 -23.95
N VAL A 292 6.77 11.54 -23.04
CA VAL A 292 5.29 11.60 -22.87
C VAL A 292 4.66 12.76 -23.64
N ARG A 293 5.00 12.87 -24.93
CA ARG A 293 4.75 14.06 -25.77
C ARG A 293 3.28 14.47 -25.86
N SER A 294 2.35 13.51 -25.84
CA SER A 294 0.92 13.80 -25.97
C SER A 294 0.21 14.02 -24.63
N GLY A 295 0.90 13.84 -23.51
CA GLY A 295 0.31 13.88 -22.17
C GLY A 295 0.71 12.66 -21.34
N VAL A 296 0.24 12.59 -20.12
CA VAL A 296 0.49 11.47 -19.20
C VAL A 296 -0.77 10.67 -18.95
N PHE A 297 -0.63 9.36 -18.88
CA PHE A 297 -1.71 8.47 -18.47
C PHE A 297 -1.84 8.48 -16.95
N ARG A 298 -3.09 8.55 -16.48
CA ARG A 298 -3.46 8.33 -15.07
C ARG A 298 -4.60 7.35 -15.07
N SER A 299 -4.27 6.09 -14.89
CA SER A 299 -5.24 5.03 -14.95
C SER A 299 -4.90 4.02 -13.87
N THR A 300 -5.94 3.49 -13.25
CA THR A 300 -5.85 2.54 -12.15
C THR A 300 -6.95 1.51 -12.34
N VAL A 301 -6.67 0.25 -12.09
CA VAL A 301 -7.64 -0.85 -12.17
C VAL A 301 -7.54 -1.66 -10.88
N MET A 302 -8.69 -1.96 -10.26
CA MET A 302 -8.76 -2.81 -9.08
C MET A 302 -10.06 -3.62 -9.06
N GLY A 303 -10.04 -4.76 -8.38
CA GLY A 303 -11.13 -5.73 -8.40
C GLY A 303 -12.30 -5.31 -7.52
N LEU A 304 -11.98 -4.68 -6.38
CA LEU A 304 -12.95 -4.28 -5.37
C LEU A 304 -12.52 -2.98 -4.67
N ASP A 305 -13.53 -2.18 -4.35
CA ASP A 305 -13.49 -1.06 -3.41
C ASP A 305 -14.65 -1.27 -2.40
N PHE A 306 -14.32 -1.60 -1.16
CA PHE A 306 -15.25 -2.01 -0.09
C PHE A 306 -15.23 -0.98 1.04
N ASN A 307 -16.39 -0.48 1.45
CA ASN A 307 -16.51 0.43 2.60
C ASN A 307 -17.54 -0.15 3.57
N ALA A 308 -17.24 -0.25 4.85
CA ALA A 308 -18.16 -0.65 5.91
C ALA A 308 -18.24 0.41 7.01
N GLY A 309 -19.40 0.46 7.67
CA GLY A 309 -19.72 1.50 8.66
C GLY A 309 -19.65 2.89 8.04
N VAL A 310 -20.34 3.09 6.91
CA VAL A 310 -20.33 4.35 6.16
C VAL A 310 -21.07 5.42 6.97
N LEU A 311 -20.35 6.42 7.47
CA LEU A 311 -20.90 7.55 8.22
C LEU A 311 -21.27 8.72 7.29
N SER A 312 -20.56 8.87 6.17
CA SER A 312 -20.86 9.80 5.08
C SER A 312 -20.20 9.32 3.77
N ASP A 313 -20.47 9.99 2.64
CA ASP A 313 -19.94 9.60 1.32
C ASP A 313 -18.40 9.43 1.26
N ASP A 314 -17.68 10.13 2.15
CA ASP A 314 -16.22 10.14 2.22
C ASP A 314 -15.66 9.55 3.54
N VAL A 315 -16.50 9.16 4.50
CA VAL A 315 -16.09 8.66 5.82
C VAL A 315 -16.69 7.27 6.07
N SER A 316 -15.84 6.28 6.24
CA SER A 316 -16.22 4.91 6.62
C SER A 316 -15.31 4.41 7.74
N LEU A 317 -15.87 3.58 8.63
CA LEU A 317 -15.13 2.94 9.72
C LEU A 317 -14.08 1.97 9.17
N LEU A 318 -14.39 1.28 8.07
CA LEU A 318 -13.49 0.34 7.42
C LEU A 318 -13.54 0.52 5.90
N HIS A 319 -12.39 0.85 5.30
CA HIS A 319 -12.19 0.95 3.86
C HIS A 319 -11.19 -0.11 3.45
N MET A 320 -11.64 -1.12 2.71
CA MET A 320 -10.79 -2.16 2.12
C MET A 320 -10.79 -2.01 0.60
N GLY A 321 -9.70 -2.41 -0.03
CA GLY A 321 -9.71 -2.56 -1.48
C GLY A 321 -8.34 -2.79 -2.04
N GLY A 322 -8.14 -2.30 -3.26
CA GLY A 322 -6.81 -2.32 -3.86
C GLY A 322 -6.28 -3.71 -4.22
N ILE A 323 -7.17 -4.70 -4.32
CA ILE A 323 -6.85 -6.09 -4.67
C ILE A 323 -6.09 -6.13 -5.99
N GLY A 324 -4.79 -6.38 -5.90
CA GLY A 324 -3.84 -6.39 -7.01
C GLY A 324 -3.89 -5.15 -7.90
N THR A 325 -4.10 -3.96 -7.29
CA THR A 325 -4.20 -2.68 -8.02
C THR A 325 -3.09 -2.53 -9.05
N GLU A 326 -3.49 -2.30 -10.30
CA GLU A 326 -2.56 -1.99 -11.39
C GLU A 326 -2.71 -0.55 -11.83
N SER A 327 -1.60 0.08 -12.22
CA SER A 327 -1.60 1.45 -12.73
C SER A 327 -0.79 1.52 -14.01
N ILE A 328 -1.34 2.19 -15.02
CA ILE A 328 -0.64 2.38 -16.31
C ILE A 328 0.60 3.25 -16.07
N PRO A 329 1.77 2.90 -16.66
CA PRO A 329 2.92 3.78 -16.68
C PRO A 329 2.57 5.16 -17.27
N CYS A 330 3.23 6.23 -16.82
CA CYS A 330 2.90 7.59 -17.24
C CYS A 330 3.02 7.80 -18.76
N GLU A 331 3.94 7.08 -19.39
CA GLU A 331 4.22 7.02 -20.82
C GLU A 331 3.29 6.11 -21.61
N GLY A 332 2.58 5.20 -20.92
CA GLY A 332 1.79 4.14 -21.51
C GLY A 332 2.60 2.85 -21.72
N THR A 333 2.08 1.98 -22.57
CA THR A 333 2.62 0.64 -22.85
C THR A 333 3.08 0.50 -24.29
N GLY A 334 3.32 1.61 -25.01
CA GLY A 334 3.59 1.60 -26.45
C GLY A 334 2.38 1.22 -27.33
N GLY A 335 1.25 0.87 -26.72
CA GLY A 335 0.07 0.33 -27.38
C GLY A 335 -0.19 -1.15 -27.13
N ASP A 336 0.69 -1.83 -26.40
CA ASP A 336 0.49 -3.21 -26.02
C ASP A 336 -0.53 -3.32 -24.89
N VAL A 337 -1.36 -4.36 -24.97
CA VAL A 337 -2.33 -4.65 -23.91
C VAL A 337 -1.63 -5.51 -22.87
N VAL A 338 -1.32 -4.90 -21.74
CA VAL A 338 -0.79 -5.63 -20.58
C VAL A 338 -1.98 -6.22 -19.83
N THR A 339 -1.91 -7.52 -19.56
CA THR A 339 -2.95 -8.23 -18.80
C THR A 339 -2.34 -8.92 -17.60
N LYS A 340 -2.95 -8.71 -16.44
CA LYS A 340 -2.59 -9.37 -15.18
C LYS A 340 -3.78 -10.19 -14.69
N LYS A 341 -3.54 -11.46 -14.40
CA LYS A 341 -4.49 -12.34 -13.72
C LYS A 341 -4.11 -12.42 -12.25
N LEU A 342 -5.11 -12.43 -11.38
CA LEU A 342 -4.95 -12.62 -9.95
C LEU A 342 -5.65 -13.90 -9.53
N GLY A 343 -5.15 -14.54 -8.49
CA GLY A 343 -5.77 -15.70 -7.87
C GLY A 343 -7.05 -15.33 -7.12
N THR A 344 -7.65 -16.33 -6.47
CA THR A 344 -8.78 -16.17 -5.57
C THR A 344 -8.41 -15.26 -4.39
N ARG A 345 -9.38 -14.46 -3.92
CA ARG A 345 -9.21 -13.55 -2.79
C ARG A 345 -10.41 -13.68 -1.86
N SER A 346 -10.14 -13.75 -0.57
CA SER A 346 -11.12 -13.82 0.51
C SER A 346 -11.15 -12.47 1.23
N ILE A 347 -12.34 -12.01 1.59
CA ILE A 347 -12.52 -10.70 2.24
C ILE A 347 -13.45 -10.87 3.43
N PRO A 348 -12.99 -10.60 4.66
CA PRO A 348 -13.88 -10.50 5.79
C PRO A 348 -14.78 -9.27 5.60
N LEU A 349 -16.10 -9.49 5.55
CA LEU A 349 -17.09 -8.41 5.43
C LEU A 349 -17.46 -7.78 6.78
N GLY A 350 -16.98 -8.38 7.88
CA GLY A 350 -17.12 -7.87 9.24
C GLY A 350 -18.46 -8.19 9.89
N VAL A 351 -18.57 -7.79 11.16
CA VAL A 351 -19.75 -7.98 12.02
C VAL A 351 -20.56 -6.69 12.02
N THR A 352 -21.87 -6.77 11.84
CA THR A 352 -22.78 -5.61 11.96
C THR A 352 -22.84 -5.12 13.41
N SER A 353 -23.31 -3.89 13.61
CA SER A 353 -23.59 -3.32 14.94
C SER A 353 -24.62 -4.12 15.75
N GLU A 354 -25.33 -5.04 15.10
CA GLU A 354 -26.33 -5.94 15.71
C GLU A 354 -25.81 -7.37 15.89
N GLY A 355 -24.52 -7.62 15.61
CA GLY A 355 -23.88 -8.92 15.82
C GLY A 355 -24.02 -9.92 14.66
N ALA A 356 -24.58 -9.53 13.52
CA ALA A 356 -24.63 -10.39 12.34
C ALA A 356 -23.26 -10.40 11.64
N ASP A 357 -22.63 -11.56 11.57
CA ASP A 357 -21.40 -11.75 10.78
C ASP A 357 -21.78 -11.89 9.30
N LEU A 358 -21.37 -10.92 8.47
CA LEU A 358 -21.52 -11.03 7.00
C LEU A 358 -20.57 -12.07 6.40
N GLY A 359 -19.70 -12.66 7.22
CA GLY A 359 -18.79 -13.73 6.85
C GLY A 359 -17.73 -13.28 5.86
N VAL A 360 -17.29 -14.22 5.04
CA VAL A 360 -16.19 -14.02 4.07
C VAL A 360 -16.75 -13.97 2.66
N ALA A 361 -16.53 -12.85 1.97
CA ALA A 361 -16.76 -12.75 0.53
C ALA A 361 -15.61 -13.40 -0.24
N LYS A 362 -15.94 -14.19 -1.27
CA LYS A 362 -14.95 -14.82 -2.15
C LYS A 362 -14.98 -14.17 -3.53
N LEU A 363 -13.81 -13.73 -4.01
CA LEU A 363 -13.62 -13.19 -5.34
C LEU A 363 -12.73 -14.10 -6.16
N THR A 364 -13.19 -14.46 -7.36
CA THR A 364 -12.48 -15.36 -8.28
C THR A 364 -12.34 -14.78 -9.68
N GLY A 365 -11.34 -15.23 -10.44
CA GLY A 365 -11.19 -14.89 -11.86
C GLY A 365 -10.88 -13.41 -12.13
N LEU A 366 -10.24 -12.72 -11.18
CA LEU A 366 -9.84 -11.33 -11.32
C LEU A 366 -8.80 -11.16 -12.44
N THR A 367 -9.14 -10.34 -13.43
CA THR A 367 -8.27 -10.01 -14.56
C THR A 367 -8.31 -8.52 -14.85
N TYR A 368 -7.15 -7.88 -14.86
CA TYR A 368 -6.99 -6.48 -15.22
C TYR A 368 -6.23 -6.37 -16.52
N SER A 369 -6.74 -5.57 -17.45
CA SER A 369 -6.03 -5.24 -18.69
C SER A 369 -5.94 -3.75 -18.87
N TYR A 370 -4.81 -3.28 -19.36
CA TYR A 370 -4.61 -1.88 -19.65
C TYR A 370 -3.68 -1.65 -20.84
N MET A 371 -3.86 -0.51 -21.50
CA MET A 371 -3.04 -0.07 -22.63
C MET A 371 -2.99 1.45 -22.67
N GLY A 372 -1.82 1.99 -22.97
CA GLY A 372 -1.63 3.41 -23.26
C GLY A 372 -0.75 3.57 -24.49
N LYS A 373 -1.20 4.35 -25.47
CA LYS A 373 -0.41 4.66 -26.67
C LYS A 373 -0.34 6.15 -26.92
N GLN A 374 0.88 6.67 -26.93
CA GLN A 374 1.19 8.01 -27.45
C GLN A 374 1.14 7.95 -28.99
N LEU A 375 0.39 8.85 -29.62
CA LEU A 375 0.24 8.94 -31.07
C LEU A 375 0.84 10.27 -31.60
N LYS A 376 1.10 10.33 -32.91
CA LYS A 376 1.56 11.55 -33.58
C LYS A 376 0.61 12.73 -33.35
N ASN A 377 1.13 13.96 -33.50
CA ASN A 377 0.37 15.22 -33.39
C ASN A 377 -0.30 15.46 -32.02
N GLY A 378 0.32 14.94 -30.94
CA GLY A 378 -0.18 15.14 -29.57
C GLY A 378 -1.46 14.36 -29.26
N ARG A 379 -1.79 13.34 -30.05
CA ARG A 379 -2.90 12.41 -29.81
C ARG A 379 -2.45 11.31 -28.84
N ALA A 380 -3.40 10.72 -28.13
CA ALA A 380 -3.15 9.55 -27.30
C ALA A 380 -4.40 8.68 -27.24
N LYS A 381 -4.25 7.39 -26.97
CA LYS A 381 -5.36 6.50 -26.63
C LYS A 381 -5.02 5.70 -25.39
N SER A 382 -6.03 5.39 -24.58
CA SER A 382 -5.90 4.44 -23.48
C SER A 382 -7.08 3.47 -23.48
N MET A 383 -6.83 2.29 -22.92
CA MET A 383 -7.84 1.31 -22.61
C MET A 383 -7.56 0.80 -21.20
N VAL A 384 -8.62 0.66 -20.41
CA VAL A 384 -8.61 -0.11 -19.16
C VAL A 384 -9.79 -1.05 -19.16
N LYS A 385 -9.59 -2.23 -18.57
CA LYS A 385 -10.61 -3.25 -18.40
C LYS A 385 -10.40 -3.95 -17.07
N SER A 386 -11.47 -4.06 -16.28
CA SER A 386 -11.54 -4.90 -15.09
C SER A 386 -12.54 -6.02 -15.36
N ARG A 387 -12.16 -7.27 -15.09
CA ARG A 387 -13.05 -8.44 -15.16
C ARG A 387 -12.95 -9.20 -13.85
N LEU A 388 -14.11 -9.55 -13.31
CA LEU A 388 -14.28 -10.49 -12.23
C LEU A 388 -14.95 -11.76 -12.79
N GLY A 389 -14.47 -12.92 -12.36
CA GLY A 389 -15.08 -14.21 -12.63
C GLY A 389 -16.36 -14.38 -11.81
N ALA A 390 -16.24 -14.38 -10.48
CA ALA A 390 -17.38 -14.33 -9.58
C ALA A 390 -17.06 -13.58 -8.27
N LEU A 391 -18.08 -12.93 -7.70
CA LEU A 391 -18.13 -12.49 -6.30
C LEU A 391 -19.23 -13.30 -5.64
N GLU A 392 -18.90 -13.94 -4.52
CA GLU A 392 -19.84 -14.72 -3.73
C GLU A 392 -19.85 -14.17 -2.30
N ILE A 393 -21.04 -13.88 -1.79
CA ILE A 393 -21.30 -13.49 -0.40
C ILE A 393 -22.28 -14.53 0.17
N PRO A 394 -21.77 -15.66 0.69
CA PRO A 394 -22.62 -16.77 1.12
C PRO A 394 -23.67 -16.37 2.16
N ALA A 395 -23.30 -15.50 3.10
CA ALA A 395 -24.21 -15.01 4.15
C ALA A 395 -25.46 -14.32 3.62
N LEU A 396 -25.40 -13.74 2.40
CA LEU A 396 -26.51 -13.07 1.74
C LEU A 396 -27.13 -13.92 0.62
N GLY A 397 -26.72 -15.19 0.47
CA GLY A 397 -27.11 -16.01 -0.68
C GLY A 397 -26.75 -15.39 -2.04
N LEU A 398 -25.85 -14.41 -2.07
CA LEU A 398 -25.62 -13.55 -3.23
C LEU A 398 -24.41 -14.02 -4.03
N LYS A 399 -24.58 -14.17 -5.34
CA LYS A 399 -23.49 -14.46 -6.28
C LYS A 399 -23.60 -13.65 -7.56
N ILE A 400 -22.51 -12.95 -7.89
CA ILE A 400 -22.39 -12.10 -9.07
C ILE A 400 -21.36 -12.71 -10.00
N THR A 401 -21.76 -13.06 -11.22
CA THR A 401 -20.89 -13.76 -12.17
C THR A 401 -20.54 -12.88 -13.36
N GLY A 402 -19.28 -12.90 -13.78
CA GLY A 402 -18.81 -12.32 -15.04
C GLY A 402 -18.80 -10.80 -15.13
N ALA A 403 -18.78 -10.09 -14.00
CA ALA A 403 -18.80 -8.63 -13.97
C ALA A 403 -17.57 -8.03 -14.68
N THR A 404 -17.80 -7.15 -15.66
CA THR A 404 -16.75 -6.53 -16.48
C THR A 404 -17.04 -5.05 -16.67
N SER A 405 -16.04 -4.21 -16.47
CA SER A 405 -16.03 -2.81 -16.91
C SER A 405 -14.90 -2.58 -17.90
N LYS A 406 -15.14 -1.76 -18.92
CA LYS A 406 -14.11 -1.34 -19.88
C LYS A 406 -14.31 0.13 -20.26
N LEU A 407 -13.20 0.85 -20.31
CA LEU A 407 -13.14 2.24 -20.75
C LEU A 407 -12.06 2.42 -21.81
N ASP A 408 -12.47 2.88 -22.99
CA ASP A 408 -11.57 3.29 -24.07
C ASP A 408 -11.60 4.82 -24.20
N LEU A 409 -10.44 5.46 -24.08
CA LEU A 409 -10.29 6.91 -24.21
C LEU A 409 -9.42 7.27 -25.41
N VAL A 410 -9.77 8.38 -26.05
CA VAL A 410 -8.94 9.02 -27.08
C VAL A 410 -8.80 10.50 -26.78
N LYS A 411 -7.55 10.94 -26.69
CA LYS A 411 -7.19 12.34 -26.67
C LYS A 411 -7.06 12.85 -28.11
N PRO A 412 -7.79 13.91 -28.49
CA PRO A 412 -7.66 14.53 -29.80
C PRO A 412 -6.29 15.24 -29.96
N GLY A 413 -5.91 15.52 -31.20
CA GLY A 413 -4.63 16.17 -31.51
C GLY A 413 -4.59 17.64 -31.11
N LYS A 414 -3.39 18.24 -31.19
CA LYS A 414 -3.13 19.63 -30.77
C LYS A 414 -4.00 20.68 -31.50
N ASN A 415 -4.44 20.40 -32.72
CA ASN A 415 -5.17 21.35 -33.57
C ASN A 415 -6.69 21.41 -33.29
N VAL A 416 -7.18 20.66 -32.29
CA VAL A 416 -8.60 20.66 -31.93
C VAL A 416 -8.84 21.66 -30.79
N LYS A 417 -9.70 22.67 -31.04
CA LYS A 417 -10.02 23.75 -30.08
C LYS A 417 -10.45 23.28 -28.69
N ARG A 418 -10.99 22.07 -28.57
CA ARG A 418 -11.29 21.41 -27.29
C ARG A 418 -10.49 20.11 -27.19
N GLN A 419 -9.40 20.12 -26.42
CA GLN A 419 -8.58 18.93 -26.14
C GLN A 419 -9.26 17.93 -25.17
N ARG A 420 -10.58 18.01 -25.01
CA ARG A 420 -11.35 17.12 -24.13
C ARG A 420 -11.09 15.69 -24.55
N VAL A 421 -10.67 14.88 -23.59
CA VAL A 421 -10.52 13.44 -23.80
C VAL A 421 -11.90 12.88 -24.03
N ARG A 422 -12.13 12.32 -25.22
CA ARG A 422 -13.40 11.71 -25.57
C ARG A 422 -13.28 10.21 -25.33
N GLY A 423 -14.20 9.65 -24.55
CA GLY A 423 -14.41 8.20 -24.60
C GLY A 423 -14.81 7.85 -26.02
N THR A 424 -14.15 6.87 -26.64
CA THR A 424 -14.38 6.58 -28.06
C THR A 424 -15.78 6.08 -28.35
N ASN A 425 -16.47 5.54 -27.35
CA ASN A 425 -17.90 5.26 -27.23
C ASN A 425 -18.15 4.96 -25.74
N THR A 426 -19.38 5.06 -25.26
CA THR A 426 -19.85 4.89 -23.87
C THR A 426 -19.12 3.78 -23.08
N PRO A 427 -18.85 3.94 -21.77
CA PRO A 427 -18.38 2.84 -20.90
C PRO A 427 -19.08 1.52 -21.21
N ILE A 428 -18.32 0.43 -21.29
CA ILE A 428 -18.87 -0.90 -21.56
C ILE A 428 -18.96 -1.64 -20.23
N PHE A 429 -20.18 -1.98 -19.83
CA PHE A 429 -20.48 -2.80 -18.67
C PHE A 429 -21.09 -4.12 -19.13
N ARG A 430 -20.68 -5.22 -18.48
CA ARG A 430 -21.29 -6.55 -18.67
C ARG A 430 -21.36 -7.26 -17.34
N VAL A 431 -22.44 -7.98 -17.11
CA VAL A 431 -22.60 -8.98 -16.06
C VAL A 431 -23.18 -10.22 -16.73
N ALA A 432 -22.72 -11.40 -16.35
CA ALA A 432 -23.23 -12.66 -16.91
C ALA A 432 -24.51 -13.07 -16.19
N ASP A 433 -24.48 -13.06 -14.86
CA ASP A 433 -25.65 -13.35 -14.03
C ASP A 433 -25.51 -12.71 -12.64
N ILE A 434 -26.65 -12.50 -11.98
CA ILE A 434 -26.74 -12.13 -10.56
C ILE A 434 -27.79 -13.08 -9.96
N THR A 435 -27.35 -13.94 -9.05
CA THR A 435 -28.23 -14.90 -8.38
C THR A 435 -28.36 -14.57 -6.90
N HIS A 436 -29.58 -14.66 -6.39
CA HIS A 436 -29.91 -14.62 -4.96
C HIS A 436 -30.54 -15.96 -4.59
N ASN A 437 -29.97 -16.67 -3.61
CA ASN A 437 -30.39 -18.02 -3.21
C ASN A 437 -30.45 -19.02 -4.38
N GLY A 438 -29.57 -18.85 -5.36
CA GLY A 438 -29.49 -19.71 -6.55
C GLY A 438 -30.44 -19.32 -7.68
N GLU A 439 -31.35 -18.37 -7.48
CA GLU A 439 -32.27 -17.88 -8.52
C GLU A 439 -31.75 -16.59 -9.15
N SER A 440 -31.82 -16.49 -10.49
CA SER A 440 -31.41 -15.27 -11.19
C SER A 440 -32.38 -14.14 -10.89
N ILE A 441 -31.84 -13.00 -10.45
CA ILE A 441 -32.59 -11.77 -10.19
C ILE A 441 -32.39 -10.73 -11.30
N ILE A 442 -31.81 -11.15 -12.44
CA ILE A 442 -31.70 -10.28 -13.63
C ILE A 442 -33.09 -10.18 -14.29
N PRO A 443 -33.59 -8.97 -14.56
CA PRO A 443 -34.86 -8.79 -15.29
C PRO A 443 -34.80 -9.44 -16.69
N ALA A 444 -35.93 -9.94 -17.18
CA ALA A 444 -36.02 -10.59 -18.50
C ALA A 444 -35.52 -9.71 -19.67
N GLY A 445 -35.56 -8.39 -19.52
CA GLY A 445 -35.03 -7.42 -20.50
C GLY A 445 -33.52 -7.12 -20.39
N GLY A 446 -32.83 -7.78 -19.45
CA GLY A 446 -31.45 -7.47 -19.05
C GLY A 446 -31.35 -6.20 -18.20
N LEU A 447 -30.12 -5.89 -17.78
CA LEU A 447 -29.82 -4.72 -16.96
C LEU A 447 -29.41 -3.52 -17.82
N LYS A 448 -29.99 -2.36 -17.55
CA LYS A 448 -29.60 -1.06 -18.12
C LYS A 448 -28.59 -0.37 -17.22
N ILE A 449 -27.72 0.45 -17.82
CA ILE A 449 -26.72 1.24 -17.08
C ILE A 449 -27.45 2.16 -16.08
N GLY A 450 -27.07 2.07 -14.81
CA GLY A 450 -27.69 2.79 -13.69
C GLY A 450 -28.92 2.12 -13.09
N GLU A 451 -29.36 0.98 -13.63
CA GLU A 451 -30.49 0.22 -13.07
C GLU A 451 -30.13 -0.41 -11.73
N THR A 452 -31.05 -0.32 -10.78
CA THR A 452 -30.92 -0.90 -9.45
C THR A 452 -31.97 -1.96 -9.25
N ILE A 453 -31.56 -3.14 -8.81
CA ILE A 453 -32.44 -4.22 -8.35
C ILE A 453 -32.32 -4.33 -6.83
N SER A 454 -33.41 -4.67 -6.15
CA SER A 454 -33.38 -5.00 -4.73
C SER A 454 -33.47 -6.50 -4.49
N PHE A 455 -32.92 -6.94 -3.36
CA PHE A 455 -33.06 -8.30 -2.85
C PHE A 455 -33.18 -8.23 -1.32
N VAL A 456 -33.91 -9.16 -0.73
CA VAL A 456 -34.12 -9.20 0.72
C VAL A 456 -33.18 -10.23 1.32
N ASP A 457 -32.41 -9.84 2.33
CA ASP A 457 -31.65 -10.79 3.14
C ASP A 457 -32.62 -11.62 3.99
N ASP A 458 -32.65 -12.93 3.78
CA ASP A 458 -33.55 -13.85 4.49
C ASP A 458 -33.27 -13.92 6.00
N LEU A 459 -32.05 -13.59 6.45
CA LEU A 459 -31.68 -13.65 7.86
C LEU A 459 -32.17 -12.42 8.64
N THR A 460 -32.05 -11.24 8.05
CA THR A 460 -32.35 -9.97 8.72
C THR A 460 -33.68 -9.35 8.26
N GLY A 461 -34.24 -9.82 7.15
CA GLY A 461 -35.37 -9.17 6.46
C GLY A 461 -34.99 -7.83 5.82
N GLN A 462 -33.71 -7.49 5.78
CA GLN A 462 -33.23 -6.21 5.29
C GLN A 462 -33.25 -6.16 3.75
N GLU A 463 -33.78 -5.08 3.19
CA GLU A 463 -33.69 -4.81 1.76
C GLU A 463 -32.31 -4.26 1.39
N ASN A 464 -31.67 -4.91 0.42
CA ASN A 464 -30.35 -4.59 -0.12
C ASN A 464 -30.45 -4.24 -1.60
N PHE A 465 -29.46 -3.52 -2.13
CA PHE A 465 -29.53 -2.95 -3.48
C PHE A 465 -28.32 -3.30 -4.32
N ILE A 466 -28.54 -3.60 -5.61
CA ILE A 466 -27.48 -3.83 -6.59
C ILE A 466 -27.68 -2.89 -7.77
N THR A 467 -26.74 -1.97 -7.99
CA THR A 467 -26.74 -1.05 -9.13
C THR A 467 -25.79 -1.53 -10.22
N PHE A 468 -26.28 -1.66 -11.46
CA PHE A 468 -25.50 -2.05 -12.63
C PHE A 468 -24.85 -0.87 -13.32
N GLY A 469 -23.54 -0.96 -13.61
CA GLY A 469 -22.82 -0.02 -14.46
C GLY A 469 -22.79 1.42 -13.94
N GLN A 470 -22.04 1.66 -12.87
CA GLN A 470 -21.94 3.00 -12.29
C GLN A 470 -20.80 3.81 -12.93
N VAL A 471 -21.11 5.01 -13.43
CA VAL A 471 -20.10 6.02 -13.80
C VAL A 471 -19.93 6.96 -12.62
N ARG A 472 -18.96 6.70 -11.75
CA ARG A 472 -18.74 7.44 -10.50
C ARG A 472 -18.35 8.88 -10.74
N ARG A 473 -17.45 9.09 -11.71
CA ARG A 473 -16.94 10.42 -12.03
C ARG A 473 -16.61 10.50 -13.50
N ARG A 474 -17.00 11.60 -14.14
CA ARG A 474 -16.58 11.95 -15.49
C ARG A 474 -15.92 13.31 -15.48
N THR A 475 -14.67 13.36 -15.92
CA THR A 475 -13.88 14.60 -15.95
C THR A 475 -13.62 15.03 -17.40
N TYR A 476 -12.95 16.17 -17.55
CA TYR A 476 -12.42 16.60 -18.85
C TYR A 476 -11.38 15.62 -19.42
N TYR A 477 -10.74 14.83 -18.55
CA TYR A 477 -9.58 13.99 -18.86
C TYR A 477 -9.89 12.49 -18.90
N GLY A 478 -11.02 12.05 -18.35
CA GLY A 478 -11.29 10.63 -18.18
C GLY A 478 -12.58 10.29 -17.43
N ALA A 479 -12.69 9.05 -16.99
CA ALA A 479 -13.80 8.56 -16.18
C ALA A 479 -13.39 7.44 -15.22
N ASP A 480 -14.17 7.32 -14.15
CA ASP A 480 -14.12 6.27 -13.13
C ASP A 480 -15.41 5.45 -13.22
N LEU A 481 -15.25 4.13 -13.33
CA LEU A 481 -16.32 3.16 -13.55
C LEU A 481 -16.29 2.03 -12.51
N SER A 482 -17.45 1.49 -12.16
CA SER A 482 -17.61 0.18 -11.53
C SER A 482 -18.68 -0.63 -12.24
N ALA A 483 -18.43 -1.93 -12.43
CA ALA A 483 -19.37 -2.82 -13.11
C ALA A 483 -20.64 -3.06 -12.30
N ILE A 484 -20.48 -3.24 -10.98
CA ILE A 484 -21.57 -3.43 -10.04
C ILE A 484 -21.27 -2.62 -8.77
N LYS A 485 -22.31 -2.05 -8.16
CA LYS A 485 -22.31 -1.58 -6.77
C LYS A 485 -23.32 -2.42 -5.99
N VAL A 486 -22.91 -3.04 -4.90
CA VAL A 486 -23.80 -3.67 -3.90
C VAL A 486 -23.86 -2.74 -2.70
N ASP A 487 -25.07 -2.40 -2.27
CA ASP A 487 -25.34 -1.54 -1.13
C ASP A 487 -26.13 -2.34 -0.09
N ILE A 488 -25.56 -2.47 1.10
CA ILE A 488 -26.16 -3.09 2.27
C ILE A 488 -26.34 -1.95 3.28
N PRO A 489 -27.53 -1.32 3.33
CA PRO A 489 -27.75 -0.11 4.12
C PRO A 489 -27.29 -0.26 5.58
N GLY A 490 -26.59 0.76 6.11
CA GLY A 490 -26.07 0.74 7.47
C GLY A 490 -24.86 -0.18 7.71
N VAL A 491 -24.52 -1.05 6.76
CA VAL A 491 -23.47 -2.05 6.93
C VAL A 491 -22.31 -1.82 5.98
N ALA A 492 -22.52 -1.96 4.68
CA ALA A 492 -21.43 -2.00 3.71
C ALA A 492 -21.81 -1.58 2.30
N ASN A 493 -20.79 -1.12 1.56
CA ASN A 493 -20.86 -0.71 0.18
C ASN A 493 -19.73 -1.36 -0.61
N LEU A 494 -20.06 -2.23 -1.56
CA LEU A 494 -19.11 -2.97 -2.37
C LEU A 494 -19.16 -2.49 -3.82
N LYS A 495 -18.03 -2.05 -4.36
CA LYS A 495 -17.90 -1.69 -5.78
C LYS A 495 -16.97 -2.65 -6.48
N VAL A 496 -17.49 -3.33 -7.48
CA VAL A 496 -16.86 -4.47 -8.12
C VAL A 496 -16.51 -4.16 -9.57
N GLY A 497 -15.37 -4.67 -10.04
CA GLY A 497 -14.91 -4.45 -11.40
C GLY A 497 -14.60 -2.98 -11.64
N TRP A 498 -13.83 -2.37 -10.74
CA TRP A 498 -13.50 -0.96 -10.78
C TRP A 498 -12.40 -0.65 -11.81
N ALA A 499 -12.60 0.39 -12.60
CA ALA A 499 -11.64 0.83 -13.60
C ALA A 499 -11.69 2.36 -13.77
N GLU A 500 -10.55 3.00 -13.58
CA GLU A 500 -10.35 4.42 -13.84
C GLU A 500 -9.34 4.60 -14.97
N SER A 501 -9.65 5.50 -15.89
CA SER A 501 -8.69 5.95 -16.88
C SER A 501 -8.82 7.43 -17.15
N ALA A 502 -7.68 8.09 -17.29
CA ALA A 502 -7.59 9.48 -17.69
C ALA A 502 -6.31 9.74 -18.49
N ILE A 503 -6.39 10.72 -19.40
CA ILE A 503 -5.25 11.22 -20.17
C ILE A 503 -5.12 12.70 -19.88
N TYR A 504 -4.08 13.09 -19.16
CA TYR A 504 -3.81 14.49 -18.85
C TYR A 504 -2.95 15.10 -19.96
N PRO A 505 -3.43 16.13 -20.67
CA PRO A 505 -2.69 16.80 -21.74
C PRO A 505 -1.38 17.43 -21.27
N ARG A 506 -0.63 17.91 -22.26
CA ARG A 506 0.47 18.85 -22.04
C ARG A 506 -0.07 20.15 -21.45
#